data_AF-A0A371PF32-F1
#
_entry.id   AF-A0A371PF32-F1
#
_cell.length_a   1.000
_cell.length_b   1.000
_cell.length_c   1.000
_cell.angle_alpha   90.00
_cell.angle_beta   90.00
_cell.angle_gamma   90.00
#
_symmetry.space_group_name_H-M   'P 1'
#
loop_
_entity.id
_entity.type
_entity.pdbx_description
1 polymer ?
#
loop_
_entity_poly.entity_id
_entity_poly.type
_entity_poly.pdbx_seq_one_letter_code
_entity_poly.pdbx_strand_id
1 'polypeptide(L)'
;MDIFKRISEYQAEGERLAWTGNFKEYIELLRKDPTPAMTAHSRVYEMIESYGVEEAGGRKTYKFFEQEIFGLDRAVEKLVEEYFHSAARRLDVRKRILLLMGPVSGGKSTIVTMLKKGLESFSRTQKGAVYSIKGCPMHEDPLHLIPHELRPEIEKELNVRIEGNLCPSCQMRLNTEYDGQIESVLVERVFISEDNRVGIGTFSPSDPKSQDIADLTGSIDFSTITEFGSESDPRAYRFDGELNKANRGLMEFQEMLKCDEKFLWNLLSLTQEGNFKAGRFALISADELIVAHTNETEYKSFIANKKNEALQSRMIVMPIPYNLKVSEEEKIYTKLISQSDMRHIHIAPHALRSAAIFSILTRLKETKKQGMDFVKKMRMYDGQEVEGFKDADLKEMQNEYIEEGMSGIDPRYVINRISSALIKQDMQCINALDVLRALKDGLDQHPSITKEERERYLNFISIARKEYDGLAKKEIQKAFVYSFEESARTLFENYLDNIEAYCNWAKIKDPLTGEEMDPDERLMRSIEEQIGVSENAKKAFREEILIRISSYSRKGKKFDFTSHERLREAVEKKLFTDLKDIVKITTSTKTPDESQLKRINEVTKRLIDEHLYCSVCANELLRYVGSLLNR
;
A
#
# COMPACT_ATOMS: atom_id res chain seq x y z
N MET A 1 29.41 9.62 -6.51
CA MET A 1 28.52 10.49 -7.31
C MET A 1 28.61 11.86 -6.67
N ASP A 2 29.03 12.89 -7.40
CA ASP A 2 29.19 14.24 -6.84
C ASP A 2 27.81 14.88 -6.60
N ILE A 3 27.52 15.19 -5.34
CA ILE A 3 26.22 15.73 -4.90
C ILE A 3 25.95 17.07 -5.60
N PHE A 4 26.97 17.93 -5.73
CA PHE A 4 26.80 19.25 -6.32
C PHE A 4 26.55 19.18 -7.83
N LYS A 5 27.16 18.21 -8.52
CA LYS A 5 26.85 17.96 -9.93
C LYS A 5 25.37 17.62 -10.14
N ARG A 6 24.78 16.78 -9.29
CA ARG A 6 23.37 16.38 -9.39
C ARG A 6 22.41 17.54 -9.06
N ILE A 7 22.80 18.43 -8.15
CA ILE A 7 22.06 19.68 -7.87
C ILE A 7 22.10 20.62 -9.07
N SER A 8 23.28 20.82 -9.68
CA SER A 8 23.40 21.64 -10.88
C SER A 8 22.64 21.05 -12.07
N GLU A 9 22.64 19.73 -12.24
CA GLU A 9 21.83 19.05 -13.26
C GLU A 9 20.33 19.29 -13.04
N TYR A 10 19.85 19.21 -11.79
CA TYR A 10 18.46 19.50 -11.43
C TYR A 10 18.05 20.95 -11.71
N GLN A 11 18.92 21.92 -11.37
CA GLN A 11 18.67 23.33 -11.65
C GLN A 11 18.64 23.62 -13.16
N ALA A 12 19.62 23.09 -13.91
CA ALA A 12 19.68 23.24 -15.36
C ALA A 12 18.48 22.60 -16.08
N GLU A 13 17.95 21.49 -15.55
CA GLU A 13 16.72 20.88 -16.06
C GLU A 13 15.51 21.81 -15.87
N GLY A 14 15.38 22.47 -14.72
CA GLY A 14 14.35 23.47 -14.48
C GLY A 14 14.40 24.64 -15.48
N GLU A 15 15.59 25.18 -15.73
CA GLU A 15 15.80 26.25 -16.72
C GLU A 15 15.47 25.81 -18.15
N ARG A 16 15.80 24.57 -18.52
CA ARG A 16 15.47 24.01 -19.84
C ARG A 16 13.97 23.82 -20.05
N LEU A 17 13.23 23.52 -18.99
CA LEU A 17 11.79 23.29 -19.05
C LEU A 17 11.00 24.60 -19.01
N ALA A 18 11.62 25.69 -18.54
CA ALA A 18 10.99 27.00 -18.45
C ALA A 18 10.54 27.49 -19.84
N TRP A 19 9.36 28.10 -19.88
CA TRP A 19 8.81 28.68 -21.09
C TRP A 19 8.10 29.99 -20.74
N THR A 20 8.29 31.00 -21.57
CA THR A 20 7.52 32.25 -21.53
C THR A 20 7.23 32.64 -22.96
N GLY A 21 5.96 32.98 -23.22
CA GLY A 21 5.50 33.49 -24.50
C GLY A 21 4.28 34.37 -24.30
N ASN A 22 3.66 34.81 -25.39
CA ASN A 22 2.36 35.48 -25.32
C ASN A 22 1.20 34.48 -25.52
N PHE A 23 -0.03 34.95 -25.29
CA PHE A 23 -1.22 34.13 -25.43
C PHE A 23 -1.37 33.52 -26.83
N LYS A 24 -0.98 34.24 -27.89
CA LYS A 24 -1.00 33.72 -29.26
C LYS A 24 -0.08 32.50 -29.41
N GLU A 25 1.14 32.57 -28.88
CA GLU A 25 2.09 31.43 -28.91
C GLU A 25 1.58 30.24 -28.09
N TYR A 26 0.89 30.49 -26.97
CA TYR A 26 0.23 29.45 -26.20
C TYR A 26 -0.90 28.75 -26.99
N ILE A 27 -1.71 29.50 -27.76
CA ILE A 27 -2.73 28.90 -28.63
C ILE A 27 -2.09 28.01 -29.72
N GLU A 28 -0.97 28.44 -30.33
CA GLU A 28 -0.25 27.59 -31.29
C GLU A 28 0.33 26.33 -30.63
N LEU A 29 0.69 26.40 -29.35
CA LEU A 29 1.11 25.23 -28.58
C LEU A 29 -0.06 24.25 -28.42
N LEU A 30 -1.24 24.73 -28.02
CA LEU A 30 -2.43 23.90 -27.86
C LEU A 30 -2.95 23.31 -29.18
N ARG A 31 -2.76 24.00 -30.32
CA ARG A 31 -3.07 23.43 -31.64
C ARG A 31 -2.22 22.21 -31.98
N LYS A 32 -0.99 22.14 -31.47
CA LYS A 32 -0.10 20.99 -31.67
C LYS A 32 -0.40 19.89 -30.68
N ASP A 33 -0.64 20.26 -29.42
CA ASP A 33 -0.92 19.34 -28.34
C ASP A 33 -1.90 19.98 -27.33
N PRO A 34 -3.16 19.52 -27.25
CA PRO A 34 -4.14 20.08 -26.32
C PRO A 34 -3.93 19.64 -24.86
N THR A 35 -3.03 18.69 -24.63
CA THR A 35 -2.78 18.08 -23.32
C THR A 35 -2.53 19.10 -22.18
N PRO A 36 -1.80 20.21 -22.36
CA PRO A 36 -1.59 21.20 -21.30
C PRO A 36 -2.87 21.89 -20.79
N ALA A 37 -3.94 21.89 -21.58
CA ALA A 37 -5.25 22.45 -21.21
C ALA A 37 -6.13 21.46 -20.39
N MET A 38 -5.57 20.35 -19.91
CA MET A 38 -6.30 19.40 -19.09
C MET A 38 -6.73 19.98 -17.74
N THR A 39 -7.85 19.50 -17.21
CA THR A 39 -8.33 19.86 -15.88
C THR A 39 -7.46 19.25 -14.78
N ALA A 40 -7.54 19.77 -13.55
CA ALA A 40 -6.87 19.20 -12.38
C ALA A 40 -7.15 17.70 -12.19
N HIS A 41 -8.42 17.30 -12.32
CA HIS A 41 -8.84 15.89 -12.20
C HIS A 41 -8.23 15.01 -13.30
N SER A 42 -8.21 15.50 -14.54
CA SER A 42 -7.61 14.77 -15.67
C SER A 42 -6.10 14.62 -15.46
N ARG A 43 -5.43 15.67 -14.97
CA ARG A 43 -4.01 15.67 -14.66
C ARG A 43 -3.63 14.63 -13.63
N VAL A 44 -4.42 14.49 -12.57
CA VAL A 44 -4.21 13.47 -11.55
C VAL A 44 -4.37 12.06 -12.13
N TYR A 45 -5.38 11.83 -12.97
CA TYR A 45 -5.56 10.51 -13.60
C TYR A 45 -4.42 10.17 -14.57
N GLU A 46 -4.08 11.09 -15.47
CA GLU A 46 -2.99 10.92 -16.45
C GLU A 46 -1.63 10.73 -15.76
N MET A 47 -1.41 11.42 -14.64
CA MET A 47 -0.26 11.20 -13.77
C MET A 47 -0.25 9.76 -13.25
N ILE A 48 -1.34 9.27 -12.66
CA ILE A 48 -1.40 7.90 -12.12
C ILE A 48 -1.14 6.86 -13.23
N GLU A 49 -1.78 7.00 -14.39
CA GLU A 49 -1.58 6.11 -15.54
C GLU A 49 -0.16 6.15 -16.09
N SER A 50 0.54 7.29 -16.02
CA SER A 50 1.89 7.43 -16.57
C SER A 50 2.94 6.52 -15.93
N TYR A 51 2.68 6.03 -14.71
CA TYR A 51 3.56 5.06 -14.02
C TYR A 51 3.33 3.61 -14.49
N GLY A 52 2.24 3.36 -15.23
CA GLY A 52 1.86 2.05 -15.76
C GLY A 52 0.74 1.37 -14.99
N VAL A 53 -0.07 0.60 -15.73
CA VAL A 53 -1.19 -0.19 -15.22
C VAL A 53 -1.01 -1.63 -15.68
N GLU A 54 -1.08 -2.58 -14.75
CA GLU A 54 -1.06 -4.01 -15.05
C GLU A 54 -2.45 -4.60 -14.88
N GLU A 55 -2.91 -5.39 -15.85
CA GLU A 55 -4.21 -6.06 -15.77
C GLU A 55 -4.03 -7.57 -15.68
N ALA A 56 -4.49 -8.15 -14.58
CA ALA A 56 -4.41 -9.59 -14.33
C ALA A 56 -5.72 -10.11 -13.74
N GLY A 57 -6.32 -11.11 -14.39
CA GLY A 57 -7.53 -11.77 -13.87
C GLY A 57 -8.75 -10.84 -13.72
N GLY A 58 -8.84 -9.78 -14.54
CA GLY A 58 -9.90 -8.78 -14.47
C GLY A 58 -9.75 -7.77 -13.32
N ARG A 59 -8.54 -7.64 -12.75
CA ARG A 59 -8.17 -6.58 -11.81
C ARG A 59 -7.05 -5.75 -12.39
N LYS A 60 -7.08 -4.45 -12.13
CA LYS A 60 -6.03 -3.50 -12.49
C LYS A 60 -5.20 -3.12 -11.28
N THR A 61 -3.88 -3.22 -11.44
CA THR A 61 -2.89 -2.78 -10.47
C THR A 61 -2.20 -1.52 -11.00
N TYR A 62 -2.20 -0.47 -10.17
CA TYR A 62 -1.63 0.83 -10.51
C TYR A 62 -0.25 1.00 -9.89
N LYS A 63 0.81 0.99 -10.73
CA LYS A 63 2.22 1.03 -10.28
C LYS A 63 2.56 2.26 -9.45
N PHE A 64 1.83 3.35 -9.68
CA PHE A 64 1.95 4.59 -8.90
C PHE A 64 1.89 4.34 -7.39
N PHE A 65 1.08 3.39 -6.92
CA PHE A 65 0.85 3.16 -5.49
C PHE A 65 1.76 2.07 -4.87
N GLU A 66 2.39 1.22 -5.67
CA GLU A 66 3.05 -0.04 -5.23
C GLU A 66 4.18 0.14 -4.22
N GLN A 67 4.91 1.27 -4.28
CA GLN A 67 6.08 1.48 -3.43
C GLN A 67 5.72 1.86 -1.99
N GLU A 68 4.52 2.40 -1.78
CA GLU A 68 4.16 3.06 -0.53
C GLU A 68 2.89 2.51 0.11
N ILE A 69 2.00 1.90 -0.70
CA ILE A 69 0.73 1.32 -0.29
C ILE A 69 0.78 -0.19 -0.49
N PHE A 70 0.62 -0.95 0.60
CA PHE A 70 0.71 -2.40 0.60
C PHE A 70 -0.62 -3.02 0.99
N GLY A 71 -1.08 -4.00 0.19
CA GLY A 71 -2.28 -4.80 0.49
C GLY A 71 -3.64 -4.08 0.39
N LEU A 72 -3.67 -2.88 -0.19
CA LEU A 72 -4.89 -2.11 -0.44
C LEU A 72 -5.31 -2.09 -1.92
N ASP A 73 -4.87 -3.09 -2.69
CA ASP A 73 -5.04 -3.18 -4.16
C ASP A 73 -6.48 -2.87 -4.60
N ARG A 74 -7.48 -3.50 -3.94
CA ARG A 74 -8.90 -3.31 -4.27
C ARG A 74 -9.42 -1.92 -3.94
N ALA A 75 -8.95 -1.32 -2.84
CA ALA A 75 -9.36 0.03 -2.43
C ALA A 75 -8.77 1.08 -3.37
N VAL A 76 -7.51 0.88 -3.78
CA VAL A 76 -6.81 1.72 -4.76
C VAL A 76 -7.44 1.60 -6.14
N GLU A 77 -7.67 0.38 -6.63
CA GLU A 77 -8.35 0.13 -7.91
C GLU A 77 -9.71 0.83 -7.94
N LYS A 78 -10.53 0.66 -6.88
CA LYS A 78 -11.82 1.33 -6.75
C LYS A 78 -11.68 2.85 -6.77
N LEU A 79 -10.73 3.40 -6.02
CA LEU A 79 -10.47 4.84 -5.97
C LEU A 79 -10.13 5.38 -7.37
N VAL A 80 -9.30 4.68 -8.13
CA VAL A 80 -8.90 5.15 -9.47
C VAL A 80 -10.03 4.99 -10.48
N GLU A 81 -10.66 3.82 -10.55
CA GLU A 81 -11.69 3.54 -11.57
C GLU A 81 -13.01 4.28 -11.29
N GLU A 82 -13.50 4.27 -10.05
CA GLU A 82 -14.79 4.87 -9.72
C GLU A 82 -14.70 6.39 -9.55
N TYR A 83 -13.56 6.91 -9.09
CA TYR A 83 -13.39 8.36 -8.89
C TYR A 83 -12.51 9.01 -9.96
N PHE A 84 -11.20 8.74 -9.99
CA PHE A 84 -10.26 9.52 -10.82
C PHE A 84 -10.55 9.40 -12.33
N HIS A 85 -10.78 8.18 -12.84
CA HIS A 85 -11.09 7.94 -14.24
C HIS A 85 -12.41 8.60 -14.65
N SER A 86 -13.44 8.41 -13.82
CA SER A 86 -14.75 9.02 -14.03
C SER A 86 -14.68 10.55 -14.00
N ALA A 87 -13.90 11.12 -13.08
CA ALA A 87 -13.69 12.55 -12.96
C ALA A 87 -12.89 13.14 -14.14
N ALA A 88 -11.86 12.43 -14.62
CA ALA A 88 -11.09 12.80 -15.81
C ALA A 88 -11.96 12.86 -17.07
N ARG A 89 -12.97 11.99 -17.16
CA ARG A 89 -13.99 11.99 -18.24
C ARG A 89 -15.09 13.05 -18.05
N ARG A 90 -14.93 13.97 -17.11
CA ARG A 90 -15.87 15.07 -16.81
C ARG A 90 -17.26 14.63 -16.38
N LEU A 91 -17.40 13.42 -15.84
CA LEU A 91 -18.65 12.95 -15.26
C LEU A 91 -18.95 13.69 -13.94
N ASP A 92 -20.20 13.66 -13.50
CA ASP A 92 -20.67 14.38 -12.30
C ASP A 92 -19.94 14.02 -11.00
N VAL A 93 -19.20 12.90 -10.98
CA VAL A 93 -18.30 12.49 -9.90
C VAL A 93 -17.32 13.60 -9.51
N ARG A 94 -16.79 14.37 -10.48
CA ARG A 94 -15.87 15.49 -10.21
C ARG A 94 -16.51 16.66 -9.46
N LYS A 95 -17.85 16.74 -9.44
CA LYS A 95 -18.58 17.81 -8.76
C LYS A 95 -18.75 17.59 -7.25
N ARG A 96 -18.04 16.61 -6.71
CA ARG A 96 -18.13 16.15 -5.32
C ARG A 96 -16.75 16.05 -4.71
N ILE A 97 -16.68 16.36 -3.41
CA ILE A 97 -15.45 16.25 -2.61
C ILE A 97 -15.11 14.78 -2.44
N LEU A 98 -13.87 14.38 -2.74
CA LEU A 98 -13.38 13.03 -2.45
C LEU A 98 -13.05 12.92 -0.96
N LEU A 99 -13.78 12.11 -0.21
CA LEU A 99 -13.54 11.87 1.22
C LEU A 99 -12.96 10.47 1.44
N LEU A 100 -11.67 10.39 1.74
CA LEU A 100 -11.01 9.17 2.19
C LEU A 100 -11.38 8.91 3.66
N MET A 101 -12.10 7.82 3.93
CA MET A 101 -12.60 7.49 5.26
C MET A 101 -12.05 6.15 5.71
N GLY A 102 -11.50 6.07 6.92
CA GLY A 102 -10.86 4.84 7.38
C GLY A 102 -10.25 4.98 8.76
N PRO A 103 -9.73 3.90 9.34
CA PRO A 103 -9.07 3.96 10.64
C PRO A 103 -7.77 4.78 10.59
N VAL A 104 -7.29 5.21 11.76
CA VAL A 104 -6.00 5.91 11.90
C VAL A 104 -4.87 5.05 11.36
N SER A 105 -3.81 5.65 10.80
CA SER A 105 -2.70 4.89 10.20
C SER A 105 -3.08 3.95 9.05
N GLY A 106 -4.29 4.04 8.47
CA GLY A 106 -4.74 3.19 7.34
C GLY A 106 -4.20 3.59 5.96
N GLY A 107 -3.26 4.54 5.86
CA GLY A 107 -2.65 4.94 4.58
C GLY A 107 -3.36 6.07 3.82
N LYS A 108 -4.44 6.66 4.36
CA LYS A 108 -5.16 7.79 3.74
C LYS A 108 -4.26 8.99 3.41
N SER A 109 -3.56 9.52 4.41
CA SER A 109 -2.65 10.67 4.22
C SER A 109 -1.46 10.29 3.33
N THR A 110 -1.04 9.02 3.35
CA THR A 110 0.00 8.51 2.44
C THR A 110 -0.47 8.62 0.99
N ILE A 111 -1.70 8.20 0.67
CA ILE A 111 -2.29 8.34 -0.67
C ILE A 111 -2.27 9.81 -1.11
N VAL A 112 -2.72 10.74 -0.27
CA VAL A 112 -2.73 12.18 -0.61
C VAL A 112 -1.30 12.72 -0.81
N THR A 113 -0.37 12.34 0.05
CA THR A 113 1.05 12.71 -0.08
C THR A 113 1.65 12.20 -1.39
N MET A 114 1.30 10.99 -1.81
CA MET A 114 1.73 10.44 -3.09
C MET A 114 1.15 11.24 -4.26
N LEU A 115 -0.15 11.57 -4.23
CA LEU A 115 -0.78 12.38 -5.28
C LEU A 115 -0.10 13.74 -5.43
N LYS A 116 0.21 14.41 -4.31
CA LYS A 116 0.94 15.68 -4.29
C LYS A 116 2.32 15.56 -4.94
N LYS A 117 3.17 14.65 -4.44
CA LYS A 117 4.52 14.40 -4.99
C LYS A 117 4.51 13.94 -6.45
N GLY A 118 3.50 13.16 -6.80
CA GLY A 118 3.24 12.73 -8.16
C GLY A 118 2.96 13.93 -9.07
N LEU A 119 2.10 14.87 -8.64
CA LEU A 119 1.74 16.05 -9.43
C LEU A 119 2.94 16.96 -9.64
N GLU A 120 3.76 17.16 -8.60
CA GLU A 120 5.01 17.91 -8.73
C GLU A 120 5.94 17.28 -9.77
N SER A 121 6.11 15.95 -9.72
CA SER A 121 6.98 15.22 -10.64
C SER A 121 6.40 15.24 -12.07
N PHE A 122 5.10 15.03 -12.20
CA PHE A 122 4.38 15.00 -13.47
C PHE A 122 4.41 16.37 -14.16
N SER A 123 4.29 17.47 -13.41
CA SER A 123 4.33 18.83 -13.95
C SER A 123 5.64 19.19 -14.68
N ARG A 124 6.73 18.50 -14.31
CA ARG A 124 8.05 18.63 -14.95
C ARG A 124 8.15 17.87 -16.27
N THR A 125 7.25 16.92 -16.54
CA THR A 125 7.19 16.22 -17.83
C THR A 125 6.53 17.09 -18.91
N GLN A 126 6.72 16.75 -20.19
CA GLN A 126 6.01 17.43 -21.28
C GLN A 126 4.49 17.23 -21.20
N LYS A 127 4.05 15.99 -20.90
CA LYS A 127 2.63 15.62 -20.79
C LYS A 127 1.93 16.30 -19.62
N GLY A 128 2.64 16.53 -18.51
CA GLY A 128 2.09 17.22 -17.34
C GLY A 128 2.29 18.73 -17.33
N ALA A 129 2.79 19.34 -18.42
CA ALA A 129 3.06 20.77 -18.45
C ALA A 129 1.81 21.61 -18.11
N VAL A 130 2.01 22.61 -17.24
CA VAL A 130 0.97 23.56 -16.83
C VAL A 130 1.42 24.95 -17.21
N TYR A 131 0.52 25.74 -17.78
CA TYR A 131 0.77 27.13 -18.17
C TYR A 131 -0.19 28.05 -17.44
N SER A 132 0.28 29.25 -17.10
CA SER A 132 -0.52 30.29 -16.45
C SER A 132 -0.23 31.67 -17.01
N ILE A 133 -1.18 32.59 -16.85
CA ILE A 133 -0.94 34.02 -17.10
C ILE A 133 0.20 34.51 -16.19
N LYS A 134 1.23 35.09 -16.80
CA LYS A 134 2.46 35.47 -16.11
C LYS A 134 2.20 36.49 -15.01
N GLY A 135 2.67 36.19 -13.80
CA GLY A 135 2.47 37.05 -12.62
C GLY A 135 1.05 37.01 -12.04
N CYS A 136 0.21 36.06 -12.44
CA CYS A 136 -1.06 35.81 -11.74
C CYS A 136 -0.80 35.19 -10.36
N PRO A 137 -1.40 35.71 -9.27
CA PRO A 137 -1.20 35.15 -7.92
C PRO A 137 -1.87 33.78 -7.70
N MET A 138 -2.74 33.35 -8.62
CA MET A 138 -3.53 32.11 -8.58
C MET A 138 -3.17 31.13 -9.69
N HIS A 139 -2.12 31.40 -10.49
CA HIS A 139 -1.76 30.56 -11.64
C HIS A 139 -2.92 30.38 -12.65
N GLU A 140 -3.58 31.48 -13.00
CA GLU A 140 -4.75 31.53 -13.88
C GLU A 140 -4.55 30.82 -15.23
N ASP A 141 -5.57 30.06 -15.67
CA ASP A 141 -5.57 29.41 -16.99
C ASP A 141 -5.63 30.47 -18.10
N PRO A 142 -4.64 30.53 -19.03
CA PRO A 142 -4.66 31.50 -20.11
C PRO A 142 -5.90 31.39 -21.00
N LEU A 143 -6.54 30.22 -21.10
CA LEU A 143 -7.78 30.05 -21.87
C LEU A 143 -8.94 30.89 -21.35
N HIS A 144 -8.88 31.38 -20.11
CA HIS A 144 -9.89 32.31 -19.57
C HIS A 144 -9.84 33.71 -20.18
N LEU A 145 -8.79 34.06 -20.92
CA LEU A 145 -8.74 35.29 -21.74
C LEU A 145 -9.75 35.27 -22.89
N ILE A 146 -10.24 34.09 -23.30
CA ILE A 146 -11.16 33.95 -24.43
C ILE A 146 -12.57 34.38 -24.03
N PRO A 147 -13.19 35.34 -24.77
CA PRO A 147 -14.58 35.75 -24.55
C PRO A 147 -15.55 34.57 -24.62
N HIS A 148 -16.58 34.56 -23.76
CA HIS A 148 -17.51 33.44 -23.63
C HIS A 148 -18.20 33.07 -24.95
N GLU A 149 -18.53 34.08 -25.76
CA GLU A 149 -19.23 33.92 -27.04
C GLU A 149 -18.40 33.15 -28.06
N LEU A 150 -17.06 33.21 -27.97
CA LEU A 150 -16.13 32.55 -28.91
C LEU A 150 -15.68 31.16 -28.44
N ARG A 151 -15.89 30.82 -27.16
CA ARG A 151 -15.42 29.55 -26.60
C ARG A 151 -15.94 28.32 -27.34
N PRO A 152 -17.23 28.19 -27.72
CA PRO A 152 -17.72 26.99 -28.41
C PRO A 152 -16.99 26.67 -29.72
N GLU A 153 -16.61 27.71 -30.48
CA GLU A 153 -15.86 27.56 -31.72
C GLU A 153 -14.41 27.13 -31.44
N ILE A 154 -13.75 27.82 -30.51
CA ILE A 154 -12.33 27.59 -30.19
C ILE A 154 -12.13 26.25 -29.45
N GLU A 155 -13.05 25.85 -28.58
CA GLU A 155 -13.05 24.53 -27.94
C GLU A 155 -13.06 23.40 -28.99
N LYS A 156 -13.83 23.58 -30.07
CA LYS A 156 -13.90 22.62 -31.16
C LYS A 156 -12.64 22.63 -32.02
N GLU A 157 -12.07 23.81 -32.30
CA GLU A 157 -10.82 23.95 -33.06
C GLU A 157 -9.63 23.31 -32.32
N LEU A 158 -9.48 23.60 -31.03
CA LEU A 158 -8.35 23.16 -30.22
C LEU A 158 -8.58 21.78 -29.57
N ASN A 159 -9.79 21.22 -29.64
CA ASN A 159 -10.17 20.01 -28.92
C ASN A 159 -9.94 20.12 -27.40
N VAL A 160 -10.31 21.26 -26.83
CA VAL A 160 -10.22 21.56 -25.38
C VAL A 160 -11.58 21.92 -24.80
N ARG A 161 -11.62 22.18 -23.50
CA ARG A 161 -12.81 22.74 -22.83
C ARG A 161 -12.38 23.84 -21.90
N ILE A 162 -13.11 24.94 -21.93
CA ILE A 162 -12.79 26.16 -21.20
C ILE A 162 -13.89 26.40 -20.17
N GLU A 163 -13.60 26.06 -18.92
CA GLU A 163 -14.52 26.14 -17.78
C GLU A 163 -14.00 27.17 -16.78
N GLY A 164 -14.80 28.18 -16.44
CA GLY A 164 -14.41 29.25 -15.51
C GLY A 164 -14.19 30.60 -16.18
N ASN A 165 -13.79 31.59 -15.37
CA ASN A 165 -13.67 32.99 -15.75
C ASN A 165 -12.31 33.55 -15.33
N LEU A 166 -11.90 34.63 -16.00
CA LEU A 166 -10.66 35.34 -15.67
C LEU A 166 -10.73 35.92 -14.25
N CYS A 167 -9.74 35.64 -13.41
CA CYS A 167 -9.70 36.11 -12.03
C CYS A 167 -9.62 37.64 -11.97
N PRO A 168 -10.05 38.25 -10.84
CA PRO A 168 -10.10 39.70 -10.71
C PRO A 168 -8.76 40.40 -10.96
N SER A 169 -7.65 39.81 -10.53
CA SER A 169 -6.30 40.34 -10.75
C SER A 169 -5.95 40.38 -12.24
N CYS A 170 -6.11 39.27 -12.95
CA CYS A 170 -5.83 39.21 -14.39
C CYS A 170 -6.79 40.06 -15.22
N GLN A 171 -8.07 40.15 -14.82
CA GLN A 171 -9.06 41.00 -15.47
C GLN A 171 -8.68 42.48 -15.39
N MET A 172 -8.21 42.94 -14.22
CA MET A 172 -7.72 44.30 -14.07
C MET A 172 -6.48 44.53 -14.94
N ARG A 173 -5.49 43.63 -14.87
CA ARG A 173 -4.24 43.74 -15.63
C ARG A 173 -4.48 43.76 -17.14
N LEU A 174 -5.40 42.95 -17.65
CA LEU A 174 -5.78 42.97 -19.06
C LEU A 174 -6.25 44.37 -19.51
N ASN A 175 -7.03 45.05 -18.68
CA ASN A 175 -7.54 46.38 -18.98
C ASN A 175 -6.46 47.47 -18.79
N THR A 176 -5.61 47.38 -17.76
CA THR A 176 -4.68 48.46 -17.39
C THR A 176 -3.29 48.33 -18.03
N GLU A 177 -2.79 47.11 -18.24
CA GLU A 177 -1.44 46.83 -18.77
C GLU A 177 -1.46 46.49 -20.26
N TYR A 178 -2.54 45.86 -20.75
CA TYR A 178 -2.61 45.31 -22.11
C TYR A 178 -3.69 45.97 -22.99
N ASP A 179 -4.39 46.99 -22.49
CA ASP A 179 -5.45 47.72 -23.23
C ASP A 179 -6.49 46.79 -23.89
N GLY A 180 -6.82 45.68 -23.21
CA GLY A 180 -7.76 44.66 -23.70
C GLY A 180 -7.21 43.69 -24.76
N GLN A 181 -5.94 43.83 -25.18
CA GLN A 181 -5.33 42.99 -26.23
C GLN A 181 -4.89 41.63 -25.68
N ILE A 182 -5.80 40.66 -25.71
CA ILE A 182 -5.58 39.31 -25.15
C ILE A 182 -4.37 38.59 -25.77
N GLU A 183 -4.07 38.83 -27.04
CA GLU A 183 -2.98 38.20 -27.79
C GLU A 183 -1.59 38.54 -27.26
N SER A 184 -1.46 39.70 -26.60
CA SER A 184 -0.21 40.23 -26.07
C SER A 184 0.07 39.80 -24.62
N VAL A 185 -0.94 39.23 -23.95
CA VAL A 185 -0.83 38.80 -22.55
C VAL A 185 0.24 37.72 -22.42
N LEU A 186 1.18 37.93 -21.50
CA LEU A 186 2.26 36.99 -21.26
C LEU A 186 1.77 35.75 -20.52
N VAL A 187 2.25 34.59 -20.95
CA VAL A 187 2.00 33.26 -20.39
C VAL A 187 3.34 32.64 -20.03
N GLU A 188 3.37 31.91 -18.91
CA GLU A 188 4.55 31.18 -18.46
C GLU A 188 4.21 29.74 -18.10
N ARG A 189 5.18 28.84 -18.22
CA ARG A 189 5.06 27.49 -17.68
C ARG A 189 5.27 27.53 -16.17
N VAL A 190 4.37 26.90 -15.43
CA VAL A 190 4.46 26.74 -13.98
C VAL A 190 4.70 25.28 -13.59
N PHE A 191 5.45 25.09 -12.51
CA PHE A 191 5.70 23.78 -11.93
C PHE A 191 4.92 23.66 -10.62
N ILE A 192 4.15 22.58 -10.50
CA ILE A 192 3.39 22.31 -9.28
C ILE A 192 4.39 22.04 -8.15
N SER A 193 4.14 22.64 -6.99
CA SER A 193 4.99 22.55 -5.80
C SER A 193 4.19 22.84 -4.53
N GLU A 194 4.18 21.90 -3.60
CA GLU A 194 3.62 22.08 -2.25
C GLU A 194 4.42 23.12 -1.48
N ASP A 195 5.76 22.99 -1.48
CA ASP A 195 6.66 23.89 -0.74
C ASP A 195 6.52 25.36 -1.18
N ASN A 196 6.36 25.61 -2.48
CA ASN A 196 6.19 26.96 -3.02
C ASN A 196 4.73 27.39 -3.11
N ARG A 197 3.78 26.56 -2.65
CA ARG A 197 2.33 26.80 -2.71
C ARG A 197 1.83 27.12 -4.12
N VAL A 198 2.22 26.27 -5.09
CA VAL A 198 1.84 26.37 -6.50
C VAL A 198 1.09 25.10 -6.90
N GLY A 199 -0.22 25.21 -7.14
CA GLY A 199 -1.09 24.09 -7.53
C GLY A 199 -1.32 23.05 -6.44
N ILE A 200 -0.78 23.23 -5.23
CA ILE A 200 -1.07 22.38 -4.08
C ILE A 200 -1.37 23.27 -2.87
N GLY A 201 -2.55 23.07 -2.28
CA GLY A 201 -2.96 23.70 -1.02
C GLY A 201 -3.25 22.64 0.04
N THR A 202 -3.05 23.01 1.30
CA THR A 202 -3.29 22.12 2.44
C THR A 202 -3.94 22.88 3.57
N PHE A 203 -5.12 22.42 3.98
CA PHE A 203 -5.83 22.97 5.12
C PHE A 203 -5.97 21.92 6.22
N SER A 204 -5.58 22.30 7.44
CA SER A 204 -5.85 21.55 8.66
C SER A 204 -6.69 22.42 9.60
N PRO A 205 -7.84 21.92 10.09
CA PRO A 205 -8.71 22.69 10.95
C PRO A 205 -8.02 22.97 12.29
N SER A 206 -8.05 24.24 12.70
CA SER A 206 -7.77 24.70 14.06
C SER A 206 -9.05 24.65 14.91
N ASP A 207 -9.05 25.21 16.13
CA ASP A 207 -10.29 25.33 16.92
C ASP A 207 -11.37 26.04 16.06
N PRO A 208 -12.57 25.45 15.87
CA PRO A 208 -13.61 26.00 15.00
C PRO A 208 -13.97 27.46 15.30
N LYS A 209 -13.83 27.91 16.54
CA LYS A 209 -14.13 29.30 16.94
C LYS A 209 -13.08 30.30 16.47
N SER A 210 -11.89 29.82 16.10
CA SER A 210 -10.76 30.62 15.65
C SER A 210 -10.45 30.48 14.16
N GLN A 211 -11.24 29.68 13.42
CA GLN A 211 -11.06 29.48 11.99
C GLN A 211 -11.51 30.73 11.22
N ASP A 212 -10.61 31.27 10.39
CA ASP A 212 -10.91 32.39 9.50
C ASP A 212 -11.05 31.90 8.06
N ILE A 213 -12.14 32.27 7.39
CA ILE A 213 -12.39 31.90 5.99
C ILE A 213 -11.34 32.50 5.04
N ALA A 214 -10.64 33.53 5.49
CA ALA A 214 -9.51 34.11 4.78
C ALA A 214 -8.38 33.09 4.55
N ASP A 215 -8.21 32.10 5.43
CA ASP A 215 -7.22 31.03 5.25
C ASP A 215 -7.50 30.22 3.98
N LEU A 216 -8.77 30.07 3.58
CA LEU A 216 -9.15 29.42 2.33
C LEU A 216 -9.19 30.37 1.15
N THR A 217 -9.74 31.57 1.34
CA THR A 217 -10.19 32.43 0.24
C THR A 217 -9.29 33.62 -0.07
N GLY A 218 -8.33 33.91 0.83
CA GLY A 218 -7.45 35.07 0.77
C GLY A 218 -7.91 36.18 1.73
N SER A 219 -7.03 37.17 1.93
CA SER A 219 -7.23 38.25 2.91
C SER A 219 -7.19 39.64 2.28
N ILE A 220 -7.86 40.60 2.91
CA ILE A 220 -7.79 42.01 2.49
C ILE A 220 -6.50 42.62 3.06
N ASP A 221 -5.78 43.37 2.24
CA ASP A 221 -4.62 44.14 2.69
C ASP A 221 -5.03 45.58 3.08
N PHE A 222 -5.34 45.76 4.37
CA PHE A 222 -5.78 47.04 4.92
C PHE A 222 -4.80 48.21 4.68
N SER A 223 -3.51 47.95 4.49
CA SER A 223 -2.53 49.00 4.24
C SER A 223 -2.76 49.68 2.88
N THR A 224 -3.04 48.86 1.87
CA THR A 224 -3.25 49.28 0.48
C THR A 224 -4.67 49.81 0.20
N ILE A 225 -5.66 49.51 1.06
CA ILE A 225 -7.02 50.07 0.93
C ILE A 225 -6.99 51.61 0.94
N THR A 226 -6.12 52.20 1.76
CA THR A 226 -6.01 53.67 1.85
C THR A 226 -5.51 54.30 0.55
N GLU A 227 -4.76 53.54 -0.26
CA GLU A 227 -4.22 53.95 -1.55
C GLU A 227 -5.21 53.75 -2.70
N PHE A 228 -5.90 52.60 -2.74
CA PHE A 228 -6.78 52.22 -3.85
C PHE A 228 -8.27 52.49 -3.60
N GLY A 229 -8.65 52.82 -2.37
CA GLY A 229 -9.98 53.35 -2.03
C GLY A 229 -11.12 52.34 -1.96
N SER A 230 -10.91 51.04 -2.24
CA SER A 230 -11.95 50.01 -2.14
C SER A 230 -11.42 48.63 -1.75
N GLU A 231 -12.16 47.93 -0.89
CA GLU A 231 -11.97 46.50 -0.57
C GLU A 231 -12.17 45.58 -1.79
N SER A 232 -12.82 46.08 -2.85
CA SER A 232 -13.07 45.34 -4.09
C SER A 232 -12.03 45.58 -5.18
N ASP A 233 -10.98 46.38 -4.92
CA ASP A 233 -9.86 46.52 -5.85
C ASP A 233 -8.97 45.27 -5.74
N PRO A 234 -8.68 44.54 -6.84
CA PRO A 234 -7.83 43.36 -6.80
C PRO A 234 -6.42 43.62 -6.24
N ARG A 235 -5.91 44.85 -6.28
CA ARG A 235 -4.61 45.22 -5.69
C ARG A 235 -4.67 45.36 -4.16
N ALA A 236 -5.86 45.56 -3.61
CA ALA A 236 -6.08 45.62 -2.17
C ALA A 236 -6.41 44.25 -1.54
N TYR A 237 -6.36 43.17 -2.34
CA TYR A 237 -6.66 41.82 -1.90
C TYR A 237 -5.49 40.87 -2.16
N ARG A 238 -5.14 40.10 -1.14
CA ARG A 238 -4.15 39.04 -1.22
C ARG A 238 -4.86 37.73 -1.60
N PHE A 239 -4.59 37.26 -2.81
CA PHE A 239 -5.03 35.95 -3.30
C PHE A 239 -4.07 34.86 -2.80
N ASP A 240 -4.00 34.70 -1.49
CA ASP A 240 -3.05 33.82 -0.80
C ASP A 240 -3.70 32.76 0.09
N GLY A 241 -5.02 32.62 0.01
CA GLY A 241 -5.74 31.52 0.62
C GLY A 241 -5.40 30.18 -0.05
N GLU A 242 -5.67 29.08 0.67
CA GLU A 242 -5.32 27.74 0.19
C GLU A 242 -6.02 27.37 -1.13
N LEU A 243 -7.27 27.80 -1.34
CA LEU A 243 -8.00 27.57 -2.61
C LEU A 243 -7.41 28.42 -3.76
N ASN A 244 -6.81 29.57 -3.44
CA ASN A 244 -6.11 30.36 -4.45
C ASN A 244 -4.84 29.66 -4.93
N LYS A 245 -4.11 29.03 -3.99
CA LYS A 245 -2.82 28.38 -4.23
C LYS A 245 -2.94 26.98 -4.80
N ALA A 246 -4.01 26.26 -4.47
CA ALA A 246 -4.32 24.93 -5.00
C ALA A 246 -4.83 24.93 -6.46
N ASN A 247 -5.19 26.10 -6.99
CA ASN A 247 -5.71 26.23 -8.36
C ASN A 247 -4.79 25.53 -9.38
N ARG A 248 -5.40 24.84 -10.34
CA ARG A 248 -4.76 23.97 -11.35
C ARG A 248 -4.17 22.66 -10.79
N GLY A 249 -4.39 22.33 -9.53
CA GLY A 249 -3.91 21.07 -8.96
C GLY A 249 -4.80 20.51 -7.85
N LEU A 250 -4.29 20.40 -6.64
CA LEU A 250 -4.88 19.61 -5.56
C LEU A 250 -5.01 20.40 -4.27
N MET A 251 -6.20 20.35 -3.68
CA MET A 251 -6.50 20.89 -2.37
C MET A 251 -6.72 19.75 -1.36
N GLU A 252 -5.86 19.65 -0.33
CA GLU A 252 -6.02 18.69 0.77
C GLU A 252 -6.76 19.32 1.95
N PHE A 253 -7.81 18.65 2.43
CA PHE A 253 -8.43 18.92 3.73
C PHE A 253 -8.15 17.79 4.71
N GLN A 254 -7.34 18.07 5.72
CA GLN A 254 -7.05 17.14 6.81
C GLN A 254 -8.18 17.20 7.84
N GLU A 255 -8.78 16.07 8.21
CA GLU A 255 -9.88 16.03 9.19
C GLU A 255 -11.04 17.01 8.88
N MET A 256 -11.41 17.12 7.60
CA MET A 256 -12.36 18.12 7.08
C MET A 256 -13.67 18.24 7.88
N LEU A 257 -14.15 17.14 8.45
CA LEU A 257 -15.42 17.11 9.19
C LEU A 257 -15.37 17.86 10.53
N LYS A 258 -14.19 18.32 10.96
CA LYS A 258 -14.02 19.24 12.11
C LYS A 258 -14.13 20.72 11.73
N CYS A 259 -14.19 21.05 10.45
CA CYS A 259 -14.32 22.44 10.00
C CYS A 259 -15.69 23.03 10.38
N ASP A 260 -15.75 24.35 10.54
CA ASP A 260 -17.03 25.06 10.66
C ASP A 260 -17.90 24.84 9.40
N GLU A 261 -19.22 24.70 9.58
CA GLU A 261 -20.18 24.48 8.49
C GLU A 261 -20.02 25.51 7.35
N LYS A 262 -19.71 26.78 7.67
CA LYS A 262 -19.50 27.85 6.68
C LYS A 262 -18.39 27.52 5.67
N PHE A 263 -17.31 26.87 6.11
CA PHE A 263 -16.21 26.46 5.23
C PHE A 263 -16.71 25.38 4.27
N LEU A 264 -17.44 24.39 4.78
CA LEU A 264 -17.98 23.29 3.98
C LEU A 264 -18.92 23.81 2.89
N TRP A 265 -19.75 24.82 3.19
CA TRP A 265 -20.62 25.45 2.19
C TRP A 265 -19.86 26.15 1.07
N ASN A 266 -18.75 26.84 1.36
CA ASN A 266 -17.90 27.44 0.32
C ASN A 266 -17.28 26.37 -0.59
N LEU A 267 -16.88 25.23 -0.04
CA LEU A 267 -16.36 24.11 -0.83
C LEU A 267 -17.42 23.52 -1.77
N LEU A 268 -18.70 23.54 -1.38
CA LEU A 268 -19.77 23.04 -2.25
C LEU A 268 -19.93 23.87 -3.53
N SER A 269 -19.84 25.19 -3.43
CA SER A 269 -19.86 26.06 -4.60
C SER A 269 -18.67 25.74 -5.51
N LEU A 270 -17.49 25.55 -4.91
CA LEU A 270 -16.28 25.25 -5.68
C LEU A 270 -16.38 23.91 -6.41
N THR A 271 -16.80 22.83 -5.74
CA THR A 271 -16.91 21.54 -6.42
C THR A 271 -17.98 21.55 -7.51
N GLN A 272 -19.09 22.26 -7.32
CA GLN A 272 -20.19 22.23 -8.30
C GLN A 272 -20.00 23.15 -9.50
N GLU A 273 -19.64 24.39 -9.21
CA GLU A 273 -19.65 25.48 -10.17
C GLU A 273 -18.23 25.87 -10.61
N GLY A 274 -17.20 25.28 -10.00
CA GLY A 274 -15.80 25.61 -10.26
C GLY A 274 -15.44 27.01 -9.78
N ASN A 275 -16.14 27.54 -8.77
CA ASN A 275 -15.91 28.88 -8.25
C ASN A 275 -16.21 29.04 -6.75
N PHE A 276 -15.59 30.03 -6.11
CA PHE A 276 -15.85 30.37 -4.71
C PHE A 276 -15.96 31.88 -4.50
N LYS A 277 -16.56 32.28 -3.38
CA LYS A 277 -16.71 33.69 -3.00
C LYS A 277 -15.52 34.13 -2.14
N ALA A 278 -14.85 35.20 -2.57
CA ALA A 278 -13.77 35.85 -1.82
C ALA A 278 -14.13 37.32 -1.57
N GLY A 279 -14.17 37.74 -0.30
CA GLY A 279 -14.50 39.12 0.08
C GLY A 279 -15.72 39.70 -0.64
N ARG A 280 -15.56 40.90 -1.22
CA ARG A 280 -16.61 41.57 -2.03
C ARG A 280 -16.47 41.32 -3.55
N PHE A 281 -15.53 40.48 -3.99
CA PHE A 281 -15.32 40.19 -5.42
C PHE A 281 -16.48 39.41 -6.04
N ALA A 282 -16.55 39.39 -7.38
CA ALA A 282 -17.32 38.37 -8.09
C ALA A 282 -16.81 36.96 -7.73
N LEU A 283 -17.59 35.93 -8.06
CA LEU A 283 -17.16 34.54 -7.87
C LEU A 283 -15.84 34.30 -8.61
N ILE A 284 -14.84 33.78 -7.90
CA ILE A 284 -13.51 33.49 -8.44
C ILE A 284 -13.51 32.04 -8.90
N SER A 285 -13.14 31.81 -10.16
CA SER A 285 -13.00 30.45 -10.70
C SER A 285 -11.71 29.78 -10.24
N ALA A 286 -11.80 28.48 -9.96
CA ALA A 286 -10.64 27.63 -9.70
C ALA A 286 -10.90 26.20 -10.21
N ASP A 287 -9.88 25.61 -10.82
CA ASP A 287 -9.87 24.22 -11.28
C ASP A 287 -8.96 23.40 -10.36
N GLU A 288 -9.55 22.73 -9.39
CA GLU A 288 -8.80 21.93 -8.42
C GLU A 288 -9.53 20.64 -8.03
N LEU A 289 -8.75 19.61 -7.73
CA LEU A 289 -9.23 18.40 -7.10
C LEU A 289 -9.25 18.61 -5.58
N ILE A 290 -10.43 18.49 -4.95
CA ILE A 290 -10.56 18.55 -3.50
C ILE A 290 -10.55 17.14 -2.92
N VAL A 291 -9.50 16.82 -2.16
CA VAL A 291 -9.37 15.56 -1.42
C VAL A 291 -9.37 15.83 0.07
N ALA A 292 -10.27 15.18 0.78
CA ALA A 292 -10.38 15.21 2.23
C ALA A 292 -10.09 13.84 2.82
N HIS A 293 -9.62 13.79 4.07
CA HIS A 293 -9.57 12.54 4.82
C HIS A 293 -10.08 12.72 6.25
N THR A 294 -10.69 11.65 6.78
CA THR A 294 -11.30 11.63 8.11
C THR A 294 -11.21 10.24 8.75
N ASN A 295 -11.38 10.16 10.07
CA ASN A 295 -11.60 8.89 10.74
C ASN A 295 -13.08 8.48 10.73
N GLU A 296 -13.33 7.20 11.03
CA GLU A 296 -14.67 6.60 10.99
C GLU A 296 -15.60 7.18 12.06
N THR A 297 -15.10 7.45 13.26
CA THR A 297 -15.88 8.02 14.37
C THR A 297 -16.46 9.38 13.99
N GLU A 298 -15.60 10.27 13.48
CA GLU A 298 -16.00 11.60 13.00
C GLU A 298 -17.00 11.51 11.85
N TYR A 299 -16.76 10.59 10.91
CA TYR A 299 -17.70 10.36 9.81
C TYR A 299 -19.08 9.91 10.33
N LYS A 300 -19.13 8.94 11.26
CA LYS A 300 -20.40 8.49 11.85
C LYS A 300 -21.13 9.62 12.59
N SER A 301 -20.41 10.43 13.36
CA SER A 301 -20.97 11.62 14.02
C SER A 301 -21.49 12.65 13.01
N PHE A 302 -20.76 12.89 11.93
CA PHE A 302 -21.15 13.81 10.86
C PHE A 302 -22.43 13.36 10.14
N ILE A 303 -22.53 12.06 9.81
CA ILE A 303 -23.70 11.48 9.13
C ILE A 303 -24.94 11.50 10.03
N ALA A 304 -24.78 11.25 11.33
CA ALA A 304 -25.89 11.25 12.28
C ALA A 304 -26.55 12.63 12.45
N ASN A 305 -25.83 13.72 12.13
CA ASN A 305 -26.35 15.08 12.21
C ASN A 305 -27.16 15.43 10.95
N LYS A 306 -28.48 15.58 11.10
CA LYS A 306 -29.40 15.95 10.00
C LYS A 306 -29.07 17.28 9.33
N LYS A 307 -28.41 18.23 10.02
CA LYS A 307 -27.99 19.50 9.40
C LYS A 307 -27.00 19.29 8.26
N ASN A 308 -26.25 18.20 8.29
CA ASN A 308 -25.21 17.87 7.32
C ASN A 308 -25.75 17.12 6.09
N GLU A 309 -27.05 16.77 6.04
CA GLU A 309 -27.62 15.95 4.96
C GLU A 309 -27.32 16.52 3.56
N ALA A 310 -27.39 17.84 3.41
CA ALA A 310 -27.04 18.50 2.15
C ALA A 310 -25.58 18.28 1.76
N LEU A 311 -24.65 18.35 2.72
CA LEU A 311 -23.21 18.14 2.52
C LEU A 311 -22.90 16.69 2.15
N GLN A 312 -23.64 15.72 2.70
CA GLN A 312 -23.44 14.30 2.39
C GLN A 312 -23.61 14.00 0.91
N SER A 313 -24.63 14.58 0.27
CA SER A 313 -24.90 14.41 -1.17
C SER A 313 -23.77 14.92 -2.08
N ARG A 314 -22.87 15.74 -1.52
CA ARG A 314 -21.78 16.42 -2.22
C ARG A 314 -20.41 15.80 -1.94
N MET A 315 -20.38 14.68 -1.22
CA MET A 315 -19.16 13.93 -0.95
C MET A 315 -19.21 12.58 -1.63
N ILE A 316 -18.05 12.10 -2.06
CA ILE A 316 -17.85 10.71 -2.45
C ILE A 316 -16.95 10.08 -1.39
N VAL A 317 -17.54 9.16 -0.62
CA VAL A 317 -16.85 8.50 0.46
C VAL A 317 -16.14 7.26 -0.08
N MET A 318 -14.82 7.25 0.04
CA MET A 318 -13.97 6.11 -0.34
C MET A 318 -13.39 5.48 0.92
N PRO A 319 -13.89 4.29 1.33
CA PRO A 319 -13.35 3.56 2.47
C PRO A 319 -11.92 3.08 2.20
N ILE A 320 -11.01 3.40 3.11
CA ILE A 320 -9.61 2.95 3.10
C ILE A 320 -9.38 2.12 4.38
N PRO A 321 -9.61 0.79 4.32
CA PRO A 321 -9.43 -0.09 5.46
C PRO A 321 -7.95 -0.35 5.75
N TYR A 322 -7.65 -1.04 6.84
CA TYR A 322 -6.35 -1.67 7.02
C TYR A 322 -6.11 -2.81 6.03
N ASN A 323 -4.85 -3.06 5.73
CA ASN A 323 -4.43 -4.27 5.04
C ASN A 323 -4.79 -5.53 5.84
N LEU A 324 -5.19 -6.57 5.11
CA LEU A 324 -5.63 -7.88 5.62
C LEU A 324 -4.71 -9.05 5.21
N LYS A 325 -3.60 -8.77 4.53
CA LYS A 325 -2.61 -9.77 4.10
C LYS A 325 -1.38 -9.70 5.01
N VAL A 326 -0.94 -10.84 5.55
CA VAL A 326 0.20 -10.89 6.48
C VAL A 326 1.49 -10.47 5.78
N SER A 327 1.70 -10.96 4.56
CA SER A 327 2.86 -10.64 3.73
C SER A 327 2.99 -9.14 3.43
N GLU A 328 1.89 -8.47 3.15
CA GLU A 328 1.86 -7.02 2.89
C GLU A 328 2.04 -6.21 4.18
N GLU A 329 1.55 -6.71 5.32
CA GLU A 329 1.72 -6.05 6.62
C GLU A 329 3.19 -6.08 7.07
N GLU A 330 3.91 -7.17 6.78
CA GLU A 330 5.34 -7.29 7.01
C GLU A 330 6.15 -6.23 6.23
N LYS A 331 5.73 -5.91 5.00
CA LYS A 331 6.31 -4.80 4.22
C LYS A 331 6.03 -3.44 4.86
N ILE A 332 4.81 -3.22 5.39
CA ILE A 332 4.46 -2.00 6.12
C ILE A 332 5.40 -1.81 7.31
N TYR A 333 5.63 -2.84 8.12
CA TYR A 333 6.54 -2.73 9.27
C TYR A 333 7.98 -2.51 8.85
N THR A 334 8.45 -3.22 7.81
CA THR A 334 9.80 -3.04 7.27
C THR A 334 10.03 -1.60 6.80
N LYS A 335 9.05 -1.01 6.10
CA LYS A 335 9.07 0.40 5.68
C LYS A 335 9.09 1.35 6.87
N LEU A 336 8.22 1.18 7.86
CA LEU A 336 8.16 2.08 9.01
C LEU A 336 9.43 2.03 9.85
N ILE A 337 10.04 0.84 10.00
CA ILE A 337 11.31 0.68 10.71
C ILE A 337 12.46 1.30 9.91
N SER A 338 12.48 1.12 8.58
CA SER A 338 13.53 1.74 7.75
C SER A 338 13.44 3.26 7.74
N GLN A 339 12.30 3.86 8.08
CA GLN A 339 12.16 5.31 8.24
C GLN A 339 12.57 5.82 9.64
N SER A 340 12.86 4.91 10.58
CA SER A 340 13.26 5.25 11.95
C SER A 340 14.79 5.14 12.16
N ASP A 341 15.28 5.67 13.28
CA ASP A 341 16.70 5.57 13.68
C ASP A 341 17.14 4.14 14.08
N MET A 342 16.23 3.16 14.01
CA MET A 342 16.47 1.76 14.42
C MET A 342 17.10 0.89 13.32
N ARG A 343 17.58 1.47 12.21
CA ARG A 343 18.20 0.72 11.10
C ARG A 343 19.38 -0.16 11.50
N HIS A 344 20.06 0.18 12.59
CA HIS A 344 21.24 -0.53 13.09
C HIS A 344 20.90 -1.79 13.91
N ILE A 345 19.63 -1.97 14.27
CA ILE A 345 19.17 -3.08 15.12
C ILE A 345 18.82 -4.27 14.23
N HIS A 346 19.33 -5.44 14.59
CA HIS A 346 19.02 -6.67 13.87
C HIS A 346 17.61 -7.17 14.19
N ILE A 347 16.77 -7.34 13.18
CA ILE A 347 15.44 -7.92 13.33
C ILE A 347 15.50 -9.35 12.82
N ALA A 348 15.30 -10.31 13.72
CA ALA A 348 15.35 -11.71 13.36
C ALA A 348 14.26 -12.04 12.33
N PRO A 349 14.52 -12.97 11.40
CA PRO A 349 13.50 -13.49 10.50
C PRO A 349 12.23 -13.92 11.23
N HIS A 350 11.09 -13.69 10.58
CA HIS A 350 9.74 -13.96 11.10
C HIS A 350 9.32 -13.13 12.34
N ALA A 351 10.16 -12.22 12.86
CA ALA A 351 9.76 -11.35 13.97
C ALA A 351 8.62 -10.40 13.55
N LEU A 352 8.79 -9.69 12.42
CA LEU A 352 7.75 -8.81 11.87
C LEU A 352 6.54 -9.61 11.37
N ARG A 353 6.77 -10.77 10.75
CA ARG A 353 5.70 -11.69 10.35
C ARG A 353 4.81 -12.12 11.53
N SER A 354 5.41 -12.39 12.70
CA SER A 354 4.66 -12.78 13.90
C SER A 354 3.79 -11.64 14.43
N ALA A 355 4.29 -10.40 14.40
CA ALA A 355 3.47 -9.21 14.69
C ALA A 355 2.36 -9.02 13.64
N ALA A 356 2.67 -9.23 12.36
CA ALA A 356 1.71 -9.08 11.27
C ALA A 356 0.55 -10.06 11.43
N ILE A 357 0.83 -11.34 11.75
CA ILE A 357 -0.21 -12.34 12.05
C ILE A 357 -1.13 -11.84 13.15
N PHE A 358 -0.57 -11.38 14.28
CA PHE A 358 -1.37 -10.81 15.37
C PHE A 358 -2.26 -9.66 14.88
N SER A 359 -1.68 -8.67 14.18
CA SER A 359 -2.42 -7.51 13.68
C SER A 359 -3.54 -7.89 12.73
N ILE A 360 -3.29 -8.78 11.76
CA ILE A 360 -4.31 -9.23 10.81
C ILE A 360 -5.46 -9.95 11.55
N LEU A 361 -5.16 -10.83 12.51
CA LEU A 361 -6.18 -11.50 13.31
C LEU A 361 -7.08 -10.51 14.06
N THR A 362 -6.53 -9.38 14.52
CA THR A 362 -7.34 -8.33 15.18
C THR A 362 -8.28 -7.58 14.23
N ARG A 363 -8.01 -7.60 12.92
CA ARG A 363 -8.72 -6.83 11.88
C ARG A 363 -9.77 -7.64 11.11
N LEU A 364 -9.64 -8.96 11.14
CA LEU A 364 -10.58 -9.88 10.48
C LEU A 364 -11.90 -9.94 11.24
N LYS A 365 -13.01 -9.96 10.49
CA LYS A 365 -14.33 -10.30 11.03
C LYS A 365 -14.57 -11.81 10.93
N GLU A 366 -15.26 -12.37 11.91
CA GLU A 366 -15.68 -13.78 11.89
C GLU A 366 -16.62 -14.00 10.71
N THR A 367 -16.41 -15.05 9.92
CA THR A 367 -17.26 -15.37 8.76
C THR A 367 -18.38 -16.32 9.15
N LYS A 368 -19.50 -16.25 8.42
CA LYS A 368 -20.61 -17.21 8.55
C LYS A 368 -20.32 -18.57 7.92
N LYS A 369 -19.22 -18.73 7.17
CA LYS A 369 -18.86 -20.00 6.51
C LYS A 369 -18.45 -21.06 7.55
N GLN A 370 -19.09 -22.23 7.49
CA GLN A 370 -18.79 -23.36 8.38
C GLN A 370 -17.36 -23.89 8.14
N GLY A 371 -16.67 -24.22 9.23
CA GLY A 371 -15.31 -24.80 9.18
C GLY A 371 -14.19 -23.80 8.86
N MET A 372 -14.50 -22.51 8.73
CA MET A 372 -13.55 -21.43 8.48
C MET A 372 -13.23 -20.68 9.78
N ASP A 373 -12.04 -20.93 10.34
CA ASP A 373 -11.52 -20.17 11.46
C ASP A 373 -10.70 -18.95 11.01
N PHE A 374 -10.30 -18.10 11.96
CA PHE A 374 -9.49 -16.91 11.67
C PHE A 374 -8.15 -17.22 11.01
N VAL A 375 -7.51 -18.34 11.34
CA VAL A 375 -6.19 -18.70 10.79
C VAL A 375 -6.33 -19.10 9.33
N LYS A 376 -7.31 -19.95 9.01
CA LYS A 376 -7.65 -20.33 7.63
C LYS A 376 -8.03 -19.10 6.81
N LYS A 377 -8.88 -18.23 7.35
CA LYS A 377 -9.28 -16.99 6.67
C LYS A 377 -8.07 -16.08 6.41
N MET A 378 -7.21 -15.88 7.41
CA MET A 378 -5.97 -15.12 7.26
C MET A 378 -5.08 -15.69 6.15
N ARG A 379 -4.88 -17.03 6.12
CA ARG A 379 -4.07 -17.70 5.09
C ARG A 379 -4.67 -17.52 3.69
N MET A 380 -5.99 -17.67 3.53
CA MET A 380 -6.66 -17.41 2.25
C MET A 380 -6.50 -15.97 1.77
N TYR A 381 -6.63 -14.99 2.67
CA TYR A 381 -6.44 -13.57 2.33
C TYR A 381 -4.99 -13.29 1.90
N ASP A 382 -4.03 -13.97 2.54
CA ASP A 382 -2.60 -13.94 2.20
C ASP A 382 -2.25 -14.73 0.92
N GLY A 383 -3.24 -15.27 0.20
CA GLY A 383 -3.07 -15.99 -1.07
C GLY A 383 -2.64 -17.45 -0.94
N GLN A 384 -2.73 -18.03 0.27
CA GLN A 384 -2.39 -19.43 0.50
C GLN A 384 -3.59 -20.33 0.23
N GLU A 385 -3.34 -21.51 -0.34
CA GLU A 385 -4.37 -22.54 -0.52
C GLU A 385 -4.80 -23.11 0.84
N VAL A 386 -6.12 -23.23 1.03
CA VAL A 386 -6.71 -23.81 2.24
C VAL A 386 -7.63 -24.95 1.84
N GLU A 387 -7.36 -26.13 2.39
CA GLU A 387 -8.12 -27.35 2.09
C GLU A 387 -9.62 -27.16 2.34
N GLY A 388 -10.42 -27.56 1.35
CA GLY A 388 -11.88 -27.46 1.39
C GLY A 388 -12.47 -26.14 0.90
N PHE A 389 -11.63 -25.15 0.52
CA PHE A 389 -12.08 -23.83 0.07
C PHE A 389 -11.47 -23.45 -1.29
N LYS A 390 -12.20 -22.65 -2.07
CA LYS A 390 -11.83 -22.19 -3.40
C LYS A 390 -11.76 -20.66 -3.46
N ASP A 391 -11.22 -20.11 -4.55
CA ASP A 391 -11.15 -18.66 -4.78
C ASP A 391 -12.53 -17.96 -4.78
N ALA A 392 -13.58 -18.68 -5.16
CA ALA A 392 -14.96 -18.18 -5.07
C ALA A 392 -15.35 -17.89 -3.60
N ASP A 393 -14.95 -18.77 -2.67
CA ASP A 393 -15.20 -18.58 -1.24
C ASP A 393 -14.48 -17.34 -0.69
N LEU A 394 -13.26 -17.08 -1.17
CA LEU A 394 -12.52 -15.86 -0.83
C LEU A 394 -13.28 -14.60 -1.28
N LYS A 395 -13.78 -14.57 -2.52
CA LYS A 395 -14.55 -13.43 -3.03
C LYS A 395 -15.83 -13.19 -2.23
N GLU A 396 -16.52 -14.27 -1.84
CA GLU A 396 -17.70 -14.17 -0.97
C GLU A 396 -17.36 -13.58 0.40
N MET A 397 -16.31 -14.07 1.07
CA MET A 397 -15.88 -13.55 2.37
C MET A 397 -15.48 -12.06 2.30
N GLN A 398 -14.76 -11.68 1.24
CA GLN A 398 -14.34 -10.28 1.07
C GLN A 398 -15.50 -9.32 0.81
N ASN A 399 -16.66 -9.83 0.39
CA ASN A 399 -17.87 -9.03 0.17
C ASN A 399 -18.90 -9.22 1.32
N GLU A 400 -18.60 -10.05 2.32
CA GLU A 400 -19.51 -10.38 3.43
C GLU A 400 -19.69 -9.20 4.38
N TYR A 401 -18.63 -8.42 4.60
CA TYR A 401 -18.63 -7.28 5.51
C TYR A 401 -18.02 -6.04 4.85
N ILE A 402 -18.83 -4.98 4.74
CA ILE A 402 -18.38 -3.68 4.22
C ILE A 402 -17.28 -3.07 5.11
N GLU A 403 -17.37 -3.30 6.42
CA GLU A 403 -16.46 -2.74 7.42
C GLU A 403 -15.28 -3.69 7.76
N GLU A 404 -14.98 -4.69 6.94
CA GLU A 404 -13.83 -5.55 7.22
C GLU A 404 -12.51 -4.77 7.12
N GLY A 405 -11.63 -4.92 8.12
CA GLY A 405 -10.39 -4.14 8.20
C GLY A 405 -10.56 -2.68 8.65
N MET A 406 -11.77 -2.25 9.03
CA MET A 406 -12.00 -0.89 9.56
C MET A 406 -11.68 -0.76 11.06
N SER A 407 -11.46 -1.87 11.77
CA SER A 407 -11.09 -1.91 13.19
C SER A 407 -9.92 -2.87 13.44
N GLY A 408 -9.41 -2.87 14.67
CA GLY A 408 -8.26 -3.68 15.08
C GLY A 408 -7.02 -2.83 15.36
N ILE A 409 -5.90 -3.51 15.58
CA ILE A 409 -4.63 -2.89 15.93
C ILE A 409 -4.03 -2.16 14.72
N ASP A 410 -3.69 -0.89 14.92
CA ASP A 410 -3.07 -0.06 13.89
C ASP A 410 -1.56 -0.32 13.76
N PRO A 411 -0.96 -0.10 12.58
CA PRO A 411 0.48 -0.34 12.39
C PRO A 411 1.39 0.48 13.31
N ARG A 412 1.01 1.72 13.69
CA ARG A 412 1.86 2.55 14.55
C ARG A 412 1.89 2.02 15.97
N TYR A 413 0.80 1.45 16.48
CA TYR A 413 0.82 0.75 17.77
C TYR A 413 1.92 -0.32 17.79
N VAL A 414 1.96 -1.20 16.78
CA VAL A 414 2.92 -2.31 16.71
C VAL A 414 4.36 -1.79 16.70
N ILE A 415 4.66 -0.81 15.83
CA ILE A 415 5.98 -0.20 15.77
C ILE A 415 6.35 0.45 17.10
N ASN A 416 5.44 1.20 17.72
CA ASN A 416 5.69 1.82 19.02
C ASN A 416 6.00 0.79 20.11
N ARG A 417 5.38 -0.40 20.08
CA ARG A 417 5.70 -1.49 21.01
C ARG A 417 7.07 -2.10 20.73
N ILE A 418 7.41 -2.33 19.47
CA ILE A 418 8.74 -2.80 19.06
C ILE A 418 9.81 -1.80 19.49
N SER A 419 9.65 -0.51 19.17
CA SER A 419 10.58 0.56 19.58
C SER A 419 10.74 0.63 21.10
N SER A 420 9.63 0.52 21.85
CA SER A 420 9.66 0.56 23.31
C SER A 420 10.43 -0.62 23.91
N ALA A 421 10.33 -1.81 23.31
CA ALA A 421 11.07 -2.99 23.77
C ALA A 421 12.57 -2.83 23.53
N LEU A 422 12.95 -2.35 22.34
CA LEU A 422 14.34 -2.11 21.96
C LEU A 422 15.02 -1.11 22.89
N ILE A 423 14.36 0.02 23.18
CA ILE A 423 14.92 1.08 24.04
C ILE A 423 15.04 0.62 25.50
N LYS A 424 14.02 -0.07 26.03
CA LYS A 424 14.01 -0.48 27.45
C LYS A 424 15.09 -1.50 27.80
N GLN A 425 15.52 -2.30 26.82
CA GLN A 425 16.38 -3.46 27.06
C GLN A 425 17.77 -3.31 26.43
N ASP A 426 18.09 -2.14 25.87
CA ASP A 426 19.35 -1.83 25.18
C ASP A 426 19.79 -2.96 24.23
N MET A 427 18.81 -3.44 23.46
CA MET A 427 18.93 -4.65 22.65
C MET A 427 19.57 -4.34 21.29
N GLN A 428 20.60 -5.10 20.93
CA GLN A 428 21.19 -5.05 19.57
C GLN A 428 20.40 -5.85 18.54
N CYS A 429 19.49 -6.71 18.98
CA CYS A 429 18.65 -7.53 18.13
C CYS A 429 17.29 -7.83 18.79
N ILE A 430 16.27 -8.10 17.97
CA ILE A 430 14.95 -8.50 18.45
C ILE A 430 14.42 -9.71 17.69
N ASN A 431 13.88 -10.69 18.42
CA ASN A 431 13.26 -11.89 17.86
C ASN A 431 11.72 -11.84 17.95
N ALA A 432 11.04 -12.82 17.35
CA ALA A 432 9.58 -12.89 17.34
C ALA A 432 8.96 -12.98 18.75
N LEU A 433 9.60 -13.64 19.70
CA LEU A 433 9.09 -13.79 21.05
C LEU A 433 9.16 -12.47 21.83
N ASP A 434 10.22 -11.70 21.62
CA ASP A 434 10.36 -10.37 22.22
C ASP A 434 9.32 -9.41 21.64
N VAL A 435 9.08 -9.46 20.33
CA VAL A 435 8.00 -8.70 19.67
C VAL A 435 6.63 -9.06 20.24
N LEU A 436 6.30 -10.36 20.33
CA LEU A 436 5.02 -10.82 20.87
C LEU A 436 4.86 -10.47 22.37
N ARG A 437 5.96 -10.51 23.14
CA ARG A 437 5.97 -10.07 24.55
C ARG A 437 5.71 -8.56 24.64
N ALA A 438 6.39 -7.76 23.81
CA ALA A 438 6.20 -6.31 23.77
C ALA A 438 4.77 -5.92 23.41
N LEU A 439 4.16 -6.65 22.46
CA LEU A 439 2.75 -6.47 22.08
C LEU A 439 1.83 -6.79 23.25
N LYS A 440 2.07 -7.92 23.94
CA LYS A 440 1.29 -8.35 25.11
C LYS A 440 1.36 -7.33 26.25
N ASP A 441 2.57 -6.92 26.63
CA ASP A 441 2.80 -5.97 27.72
C ASP A 441 2.25 -4.57 27.39
N GLY A 442 2.10 -4.27 26.09
CA GLY A 442 1.53 -3.04 25.59
C GLY A 442 0.00 -2.94 25.68
N LEU A 443 -0.71 -4.08 25.73
CA LEU A 443 -2.18 -4.08 25.68
C LEU A 443 -2.81 -3.33 26.86
N ASP A 444 -2.17 -3.38 28.03
CA ASP A 444 -2.64 -2.69 29.25
C ASP A 444 -2.48 -1.17 29.19
N GLN A 445 -1.65 -0.67 28.26
CA GLN A 445 -1.33 0.76 28.15
C GLN A 445 -2.15 1.46 27.05
N HIS A 446 -2.93 0.71 26.26
CA HIS A 446 -3.65 1.27 25.13
C HIS A 446 -5.03 1.80 25.56
N PRO A 447 -5.32 3.11 25.46
CA PRO A 447 -6.54 3.70 26.02
C PRO A 447 -7.84 3.19 25.39
N SER A 448 -7.79 2.72 24.14
CA SER A 448 -8.97 2.30 23.39
C SER A 448 -9.27 0.80 23.45
N ILE A 449 -8.43 -0.01 24.09
CA ILE A 449 -8.63 -1.47 24.17
C ILE A 449 -9.53 -1.79 25.35
N THR A 450 -10.69 -2.39 25.07
CA THR A 450 -11.61 -2.84 26.12
C THR A 450 -11.11 -4.11 26.82
N LYS A 451 -11.71 -4.48 27.95
CA LYS A 451 -11.34 -5.71 28.67
C LYS A 451 -11.63 -6.95 27.82
N GLU A 452 -12.73 -6.93 27.08
CA GLU A 452 -13.16 -8.00 26.18
C GLU A 452 -12.20 -8.12 24.98
N GLU A 453 -11.80 -7.00 24.38
CA GLU A 453 -10.82 -6.99 23.30
C GLU A 453 -9.45 -7.48 23.77
N ARG A 454 -9.05 -7.12 24.98
CA ARG A 454 -7.81 -7.59 25.58
C ARG A 454 -7.75 -9.11 25.68
N GLU A 455 -8.79 -9.75 26.21
CA GLU A 455 -8.85 -11.22 26.29
C GLU A 455 -8.77 -11.85 24.90
N ARG A 456 -9.49 -11.29 23.93
CA ARG A 456 -9.45 -11.75 22.54
C ARG A 456 -8.05 -11.58 21.92
N TYR A 457 -7.39 -10.45 22.15
CA TYR A 457 -6.06 -10.15 21.62
C TYR A 457 -4.98 -11.01 22.27
N LEU A 458 -5.10 -11.36 23.55
CA LEU A 458 -4.22 -12.33 24.20
C LEU A 458 -4.32 -13.71 23.55
N ASN A 459 -5.52 -14.14 23.17
CA ASN A 459 -5.71 -15.37 22.40
C ASN A 459 -5.07 -15.27 21.01
N PHE A 460 -5.19 -14.13 20.33
CA PHE A 460 -4.51 -13.91 19.04
C PHE A 460 -2.99 -13.88 19.14
N ILE A 461 -2.41 -13.34 20.21
CA ILE A 461 -0.96 -13.44 20.48
C ILE A 461 -0.55 -14.91 20.65
N SER A 462 -1.36 -15.72 21.33
CA SER A 462 -1.11 -17.16 21.47
C SER A 462 -1.15 -17.88 20.12
N ILE A 463 -2.12 -17.54 19.26
CA ILE A 463 -2.22 -18.08 17.90
C ILE A 463 -1.02 -17.64 17.05
N ALA A 464 -0.64 -16.37 17.08
CA ALA A 464 0.53 -15.85 16.37
C ALA A 464 1.82 -16.55 16.81
N ARG A 465 1.98 -16.81 18.11
CA ARG A 465 3.08 -17.62 18.65
C ARG A 465 3.06 -19.05 18.11
N LYS A 466 1.89 -19.68 18.04
CA LYS A 466 1.77 -21.05 17.51
C LYS A 466 2.14 -21.13 16.03
N GLU A 467 1.78 -20.13 15.23
CA GLU A 467 2.22 -20.02 13.84
C GLU A 467 3.74 -19.83 13.75
N TYR A 468 4.32 -18.97 14.59
CA TYR A 468 5.77 -18.82 14.70
C TYR A 468 6.48 -20.12 15.12
N ASP A 469 5.93 -20.89 16.06
CA ASP A 469 6.48 -22.18 16.47
C ASP A 469 6.62 -23.15 15.29
N GLY A 470 5.66 -23.13 14.36
CA GLY A 470 5.71 -23.91 13.13
C GLY A 470 6.82 -23.44 12.18
N LEU A 471 6.95 -22.12 11.98
CA LEU A 471 7.99 -21.51 11.15
C LEU A 471 9.39 -21.80 11.71
N ALA A 472 9.59 -21.54 13.01
CA ALA A 472 10.84 -21.78 13.71
C ALA A 472 11.29 -23.24 13.64
N LYS A 473 10.37 -24.20 13.81
CA LYS A 473 10.66 -25.63 13.65
C LYS A 473 11.12 -25.94 12.23
N LYS A 474 10.40 -25.48 11.21
CA LYS A 474 10.75 -25.71 9.80
C LYS A 474 12.13 -25.13 9.47
N GLU A 475 12.44 -23.94 9.98
CA GLU A 475 13.70 -23.26 9.73
C GLU A 475 14.89 -23.95 10.38
N ILE A 476 14.80 -24.32 11.67
CA ILE A 476 15.83 -25.10 12.34
C ILE A 476 16.02 -26.45 11.65
N GLN A 477 14.94 -27.16 11.34
CA GLN A 477 15.06 -28.46 10.69
C GLN A 477 15.77 -28.36 9.32
N LYS A 478 15.50 -27.31 8.53
CA LYS A 478 16.24 -27.04 7.28
C LYS A 478 17.73 -26.82 7.55
N ALA A 479 18.07 -26.03 8.56
CA ALA A 479 19.46 -25.72 8.89
C ALA A 479 20.25 -26.97 9.38
N PHE A 480 19.58 -27.96 9.98
CA PHE A 480 20.21 -29.21 10.45
C PHE A 480 20.60 -30.20 9.34
N VAL A 481 20.09 -30.04 8.11
CA VAL A 481 20.40 -30.95 7.01
C VAL A 481 21.52 -30.38 6.17
N TYR A 482 22.63 -31.11 6.08
CA TYR A 482 23.63 -30.83 5.06
C TYR A 482 23.00 -31.05 3.68
N SER A 483 22.95 -29.98 2.88
CA SER A 483 22.24 -29.95 1.59
C SER A 483 20.82 -30.53 1.67
N PHE A 484 19.92 -29.85 2.40
CA PHE A 484 18.50 -30.22 2.52
C PHE A 484 17.87 -30.60 1.18
N GLU A 485 18.11 -29.80 0.14
CA GLU A 485 17.59 -30.09 -1.20
C GLU A 485 18.11 -31.39 -1.79
N GLU A 486 19.38 -31.72 -1.56
CA GLU A 486 19.99 -32.95 -2.08
C GLU A 486 19.41 -34.17 -1.36
N SER A 487 19.33 -34.12 -0.03
CA SER A 487 18.71 -35.19 0.77
C SER A 487 17.24 -35.40 0.39
N ALA A 488 16.49 -34.31 0.19
CA ALA A 488 15.11 -34.37 -0.26
C ALA A 488 14.99 -34.94 -1.68
N ARG A 489 15.88 -34.56 -2.61
CA ARG A 489 15.95 -35.14 -3.96
C ARG A 489 16.26 -36.63 -3.93
N THR A 490 17.22 -37.08 -3.13
CA THR A 490 17.56 -38.49 -2.99
C THR A 490 16.38 -39.30 -2.44
N LEU A 491 15.71 -38.79 -1.40
CA LEU A 491 14.52 -39.45 -0.85
C LEU A 491 13.37 -39.49 -1.86
N PHE A 492 13.20 -38.42 -2.65
CA PHE A 492 12.21 -38.34 -3.72
C PHE A 492 12.52 -39.32 -4.86
N GLU A 493 13.74 -39.36 -5.38
CA GLU A 493 14.13 -40.29 -6.45
C GLU A 493 13.99 -41.75 -6.00
N ASN A 494 14.45 -42.07 -4.77
CA ASN A 494 14.26 -43.40 -4.20
C ASN A 494 12.76 -43.77 -4.09
N TYR A 495 11.89 -42.83 -3.71
CA TYR A 495 10.44 -43.06 -3.71
C TYR A 495 9.87 -43.35 -5.10
N LEU A 496 10.33 -42.63 -6.15
CA LEU A 496 9.87 -42.87 -7.52
C LEU A 496 10.30 -44.24 -8.03
N ASP A 497 11.55 -44.65 -7.78
CA ASP A 497 12.07 -45.96 -8.19
C ASP A 497 11.22 -47.09 -7.56
N ASN A 498 10.84 -46.92 -6.28
CA ASN A 498 9.96 -47.86 -5.58
C ASN A 498 8.53 -47.88 -6.12
N ILE A 499 7.98 -46.74 -6.54
CA ILE A 499 6.66 -46.68 -7.21
C ILE A 499 6.69 -47.41 -8.54
N GLU A 500 7.69 -47.14 -9.38
CA GLU A 500 7.80 -47.76 -10.71
C GLU A 500 7.91 -49.27 -10.59
N ALA A 501 8.74 -49.76 -9.66
CA ALA A 501 8.86 -51.19 -9.37
C ALA A 501 7.53 -51.78 -8.86
N TYR A 502 6.87 -51.12 -7.91
CA TYR A 502 5.61 -51.59 -7.33
C TYR A 502 4.46 -51.70 -8.34
N CYS A 503 4.26 -50.66 -9.15
CA CYS A 503 3.16 -50.63 -10.12
C CYS A 503 3.41 -51.55 -11.32
N ASN A 504 4.67 -51.76 -11.71
CA ASN A 504 5.03 -52.63 -12.84
C ASN A 504 5.30 -54.09 -12.45
N TRP A 505 5.15 -54.45 -11.15
CA TRP A 505 5.52 -55.78 -10.64
C TRP A 505 6.96 -56.17 -10.94
N ALA A 506 7.86 -55.18 -10.90
CA ALA A 506 9.29 -55.33 -11.14
C ALA A 506 10.08 -55.27 -9.83
N LYS A 507 11.30 -55.81 -9.86
CA LYS A 507 12.24 -55.74 -8.74
C LYS A 507 13.20 -54.57 -8.91
N ILE A 508 13.63 -54.00 -7.79
CA ILE A 508 14.67 -52.96 -7.75
C ILE A 508 16.02 -53.64 -7.65
N LYS A 509 17.00 -53.14 -8.39
CA LYS A 509 18.37 -53.64 -8.32
C LYS A 509 19.19 -52.75 -7.41
N ASP A 510 19.77 -53.32 -6.36
CA ASP A 510 20.67 -52.59 -5.47
C ASP A 510 21.93 -52.14 -6.25
N PRO A 511 22.29 -50.84 -6.25
CA PRO A 511 23.44 -50.34 -7.02
C PRO A 511 24.80 -50.86 -6.53
N LEU A 512 24.92 -51.27 -5.27
CA LEU A 512 26.15 -51.70 -4.63
C LEU A 512 26.32 -53.23 -4.68
N THR A 513 25.25 -53.99 -4.43
CA THR A 513 25.31 -55.47 -4.38
C THR A 513 24.84 -56.12 -5.68
N GLY A 514 24.05 -55.42 -6.49
CA GLY A 514 23.44 -55.95 -7.71
C GLY A 514 22.30 -56.95 -7.46
N GLU A 515 21.89 -57.14 -6.21
CA GLU A 515 20.80 -58.03 -5.83
C GLU A 515 19.44 -57.45 -6.22
N GLU A 516 18.50 -58.33 -6.60
CA GLU A 516 17.13 -57.95 -6.91
C GLU A 516 16.27 -57.99 -5.65
N MET A 517 15.74 -56.84 -5.26
CA MET A 517 14.90 -56.65 -4.09
C MET A 517 13.48 -56.30 -4.49
N ASP A 518 12.51 -56.73 -3.69
CA ASP A 518 11.13 -56.26 -3.81
C ASP A 518 11.04 -54.77 -3.44
N PRO A 519 10.11 -54.00 -4.03
CA PRO A 519 9.93 -52.58 -3.70
C PRO A 519 9.61 -52.39 -2.22
N ASP A 520 10.26 -51.40 -1.59
CA ASP A 520 10.13 -51.09 -0.17
C ASP A 520 8.81 -50.38 0.12
N GLU A 521 7.76 -51.17 0.37
CA GLU A 521 6.47 -50.64 0.79
C GLU A 521 6.55 -49.84 2.11
N ARG A 522 7.48 -50.16 3.02
CA ARG A 522 7.58 -49.44 4.30
C ARG A 522 8.10 -48.03 4.06
N LEU A 523 9.12 -47.86 3.22
CA LEU A 523 9.60 -46.55 2.81
C LEU A 523 8.48 -45.75 2.16
N MET A 524 7.80 -46.33 1.16
CA MET A 524 6.71 -45.64 0.46
C MET A 524 5.59 -45.21 1.40
N ARG A 525 5.13 -46.10 2.28
CA ARG A 525 4.10 -45.77 3.28
C ARG A 525 4.55 -44.67 4.23
N SER A 526 5.81 -44.69 4.68
CA SER A 526 6.34 -43.69 5.60
C SER A 526 6.33 -42.26 5.04
N ILE A 527 6.36 -42.12 3.70
CA ILE A 527 6.23 -40.84 2.99
C ILE A 527 4.75 -40.51 2.75
N GLU A 528 3.99 -41.45 2.20
CA GLU A 528 2.56 -41.31 1.87
C GLU A 528 1.69 -40.89 3.08
N GLU A 529 2.00 -41.44 4.26
CA GLU A 529 1.26 -41.14 5.49
C GLU A 529 1.47 -39.69 5.96
N GLN A 530 2.57 -39.03 5.57
CA GLN A 530 2.84 -37.62 5.94
C GLN A 530 1.83 -36.63 5.34
N ILE A 531 1.15 -37.06 4.27
CA ILE A 531 0.11 -36.29 3.59
C ILE A 531 -1.28 -36.95 3.71
N GLY A 532 -1.43 -37.88 4.67
CA GLY A 532 -2.72 -38.48 5.00
C GLY A 532 -3.23 -39.52 4.00
N VAL A 533 -2.35 -40.11 3.18
CA VAL A 533 -2.76 -41.20 2.27
C VAL A 533 -3.02 -42.47 3.09
N SER A 534 -4.30 -42.86 3.17
CA SER A 534 -4.74 -44.05 3.88
C SER A 534 -4.27 -45.34 3.20
N GLU A 535 -4.26 -46.44 3.95
CA GLU A 535 -3.87 -47.77 3.43
C GLU A 535 -4.71 -48.19 2.20
N ASN A 536 -6.00 -47.86 2.20
CA ASN A 536 -6.91 -48.16 1.09
C ASN A 536 -6.64 -47.29 -0.15
N ALA A 537 -6.08 -46.08 0.03
CA ALA A 537 -5.79 -45.15 -1.05
C ALA A 537 -4.38 -45.30 -1.63
N LYS A 538 -3.49 -46.09 -0.99
CA LYS A 538 -2.08 -46.20 -1.38
C LYS A 538 -1.89 -46.58 -2.85
N LYS A 539 -2.65 -47.56 -3.34
CA LYS A 539 -2.52 -48.08 -4.70
C LYS A 539 -2.91 -47.02 -5.74
N ALA A 540 -4.06 -46.37 -5.53
CA ALA A 540 -4.54 -45.32 -6.42
C ALA A 540 -3.58 -44.12 -6.46
N PHE A 541 -3.02 -43.73 -5.30
CA PHE A 541 -2.04 -42.65 -5.23
C PHE A 541 -0.76 -42.96 -6.00
N ARG A 542 -0.20 -44.17 -5.81
CA ARG A 542 1.01 -44.61 -6.54
C ARG A 542 0.79 -44.66 -8.05
N GLU A 543 -0.37 -45.18 -8.49
CA GLU A 543 -0.75 -45.21 -9.90
C GLU A 543 -0.90 -43.79 -10.49
N GLU A 544 -1.47 -42.84 -9.75
CA GLU A 544 -1.54 -41.44 -10.17
C GLU A 544 -0.15 -40.85 -10.42
N ILE A 545 0.79 -41.07 -9.49
CA ILE A 545 2.16 -40.59 -9.62
C ILE A 545 2.85 -41.22 -10.84
N LEU A 546 2.72 -42.53 -11.05
CA LEU A 546 3.29 -43.22 -12.21
C LEU A 546 2.76 -42.66 -13.55
N ILE A 547 1.46 -42.36 -13.62
CA ILE A 547 0.85 -41.74 -14.82
C ILE A 547 1.48 -40.36 -15.09
N ARG A 548 1.73 -39.57 -14.04
CA ARG A 548 2.38 -38.25 -14.19
C ARG A 548 3.83 -38.38 -14.64
N ILE A 549 4.61 -39.32 -14.07
CA ILE A 549 5.98 -39.61 -14.52
C ILE A 549 5.98 -39.94 -16.02
N SER A 550 5.10 -40.86 -16.43
CA SER A 550 4.94 -41.28 -17.83
C SER A 550 4.58 -40.11 -18.75
N SER A 551 3.70 -39.21 -18.30
CA SER A 551 3.30 -38.01 -19.05
C SER A 551 4.45 -37.01 -19.25
N TYR A 552 5.28 -36.82 -18.23
CA TYR A 552 6.49 -35.98 -18.32
C TYR A 552 7.53 -36.58 -19.27
N SER A 553 7.79 -37.88 -19.14
CA SER A 553 8.73 -38.61 -20.00
C SER A 553 8.34 -38.54 -21.49
N ARG A 554 7.05 -38.70 -21.83
CA ARG A 554 6.54 -38.54 -23.21
C ARG A 554 6.72 -37.14 -23.79
N LYS A 555 6.82 -36.11 -22.94
CA LYS A 555 7.08 -34.71 -23.33
C LYS A 555 8.57 -34.36 -23.32
N GLY A 556 9.45 -35.34 -23.11
CA GLY A 556 10.91 -35.14 -23.01
C GLY A 556 11.33 -34.35 -21.78
N LYS A 557 10.50 -34.29 -20.73
CA LYS A 557 10.82 -33.59 -19.46
C LYS A 557 11.09 -34.59 -18.34
N LYS A 558 12.04 -34.30 -17.45
CA LYS A 558 12.27 -35.07 -16.23
C LYS A 558 11.20 -34.72 -15.19
N PHE A 559 10.66 -35.73 -14.50
CA PHE A 559 9.82 -35.52 -13.33
C PHE A 559 10.73 -35.35 -12.11
N ASP A 560 10.80 -34.12 -11.59
CA ASP A 560 11.72 -33.72 -10.53
C ASP A 560 11.00 -33.39 -9.20
N PHE A 561 11.78 -33.09 -8.16
CA PHE A 561 11.27 -32.75 -6.82
C PHE A 561 10.28 -31.57 -6.81
N THR A 562 10.33 -30.69 -7.82
CA THR A 562 9.42 -29.54 -7.95
C THR A 562 8.18 -29.84 -8.79
N SER A 563 8.14 -30.99 -9.45
CA SER A 563 7.09 -31.37 -10.41
C SER A 563 5.76 -31.75 -9.74
N HIS A 564 5.74 -31.98 -8.43
CA HIS A 564 4.53 -32.34 -7.69
C HIS A 564 4.51 -31.80 -6.26
N GLU A 565 3.76 -30.73 -6.03
CA GLU A 565 3.64 -30.03 -4.74
C GLU A 565 3.31 -30.96 -3.57
N ARG A 566 2.30 -31.81 -3.73
CA ARG A 566 1.84 -32.73 -2.66
C ARG A 566 2.89 -33.77 -2.28
N LEU A 567 3.71 -34.20 -3.24
CA LEU A 567 4.74 -35.22 -3.01
C LEU A 567 6.00 -34.57 -2.44
N ARG A 568 6.33 -33.36 -2.92
CA ARG A 568 7.34 -32.49 -2.32
C ARG A 568 7.08 -32.29 -0.82
N GLU A 569 5.83 -31.96 -0.45
CA GLU A 569 5.43 -31.79 0.95
C GLU A 569 5.57 -33.09 1.76
N ALA A 570 5.20 -34.23 1.19
CA ALA A 570 5.34 -35.54 1.85
C ALA A 570 6.80 -35.87 2.17
N VAL A 571 7.69 -35.66 1.21
CA VAL A 571 9.14 -35.87 1.35
C VAL A 571 9.74 -34.90 2.38
N GLU A 572 9.40 -33.61 2.32
CA GLU A 572 9.85 -32.63 3.32
C GLU A 572 9.42 -33.06 4.73
N LYS A 573 8.14 -33.41 4.93
CA LYS A 573 7.60 -33.85 6.23
C LYS A 573 8.26 -35.13 6.74
N LYS A 574 8.52 -36.10 5.87
CA LYS A 574 9.21 -37.33 6.23
C LYS A 574 10.63 -37.02 6.72
N LEU A 575 11.38 -36.25 5.94
CA LEU A 575 12.74 -35.85 6.29
C LEU A 575 12.77 -35.10 7.64
N PHE A 576 11.83 -34.17 7.84
CA PHE A 576 11.68 -33.44 9.10
C PHE A 576 11.32 -34.34 10.29
N THR A 577 10.51 -35.36 10.08
CA THR A 577 10.16 -36.35 11.10
C THR A 577 11.40 -37.14 11.52
N ASP A 578 12.21 -37.59 10.56
CA ASP A 578 13.43 -38.37 10.82
C ASP A 578 14.50 -37.54 11.55
N LEU A 579 14.53 -36.23 11.30
CA LEU A 579 15.46 -35.30 11.95
C LEU A 579 15.01 -34.87 13.35
N LYS A 580 13.75 -35.09 13.71
CA LYS A 580 13.18 -34.60 14.97
C LYS A 580 13.99 -35.05 16.19
N ASP A 581 14.37 -36.33 16.21
CA ASP A 581 15.14 -36.90 17.32
C ASP A 581 16.57 -36.38 17.35
N ILE A 582 17.18 -36.17 16.18
CA ILE A 582 18.53 -35.59 16.07
C ILE A 582 18.55 -34.16 16.61
N VAL A 583 17.58 -33.32 16.21
CA VAL A 583 17.46 -31.95 16.71
C VAL A 583 17.23 -31.96 18.21
N LYS A 584 16.34 -32.83 18.70
CA LYS A 584 16.04 -32.98 20.13
C LYS A 584 17.29 -33.36 20.93
N ILE A 585 18.03 -34.37 20.50
CA ILE A 585 19.26 -34.83 21.16
C ILE A 585 20.31 -33.71 21.18
N THR A 586 20.50 -33.02 20.05
CA THR A 586 21.52 -31.98 19.91
C THR A 586 21.19 -30.74 20.77
N THR A 587 19.91 -30.44 21.01
CA THR A 587 19.48 -29.21 21.71
C THR A 587 19.13 -29.40 23.19
N SER A 588 19.11 -30.64 23.71
CA SER A 588 18.62 -30.96 25.07
C SER A 588 19.72 -31.10 26.13
N THR A 589 20.99 -31.23 25.76
CA THR A 589 22.12 -31.39 26.69
C THR A 589 22.61 -30.05 27.23
N LYS A 590 22.62 -29.89 28.57
CA LYS A 590 23.21 -28.70 29.24
C LYS A 590 24.72 -28.59 29.02
N THR A 591 25.38 -29.72 28.80
CA THR A 591 26.80 -29.85 28.44
C THR A 591 26.87 -30.74 27.20
N PRO A 592 26.82 -30.15 25.99
CA PRO A 592 26.95 -30.89 24.75
C PRO A 592 28.35 -31.48 24.60
N ASP A 593 28.45 -32.68 24.03
CA ASP A 593 29.72 -33.29 23.66
C ASP A 593 30.38 -32.58 22.45
N GLU A 594 31.62 -32.92 22.13
CA GLU A 594 32.39 -32.28 21.04
C GLU A 594 31.69 -32.40 19.67
N SER A 595 31.02 -33.53 19.41
CA SER A 595 30.29 -33.77 18.16
C SER A 595 29.01 -32.94 18.09
N GLN A 596 28.29 -32.82 19.21
CA GLN A 596 27.10 -31.99 19.34
C GLN A 596 27.44 -30.50 19.21
N LEU A 597 28.52 -30.04 19.85
CA LEU A 597 29.03 -28.67 19.74
C LEU A 597 29.38 -28.31 18.31
N LYS A 598 30.09 -29.19 17.60
CA LYS A 598 30.43 -28.99 16.20
C LYS A 598 29.16 -28.82 15.35
N ARG A 599 28.15 -29.67 15.57
CA ARG A 599 26.88 -29.61 14.84
C ARG A 599 26.08 -28.34 15.15
N ILE A 600 26.02 -27.93 16.42
CA ILE A 600 25.38 -26.65 16.82
C ILE A 600 26.05 -25.46 16.14
N ASN A 601 27.37 -25.45 16.08
CA ASN A 601 28.13 -24.38 15.44
C ASN A 601 27.90 -24.35 13.91
N GLU A 602 27.85 -25.51 13.25
CA GLU A 602 27.52 -25.61 11.83
C GLU A 602 26.11 -25.10 11.54
N VAL A 603 25.12 -25.48 12.36
CA VAL A 603 23.74 -25.02 12.21
C VAL A 603 23.63 -23.51 12.47
N THR A 604 24.25 -23.01 13.54
CA THR A 604 24.30 -21.58 13.83
C THR A 604 24.91 -20.80 12.68
N LYS A 605 26.01 -21.30 12.11
CA LYS A 605 26.66 -20.68 10.96
C LYS A 605 25.73 -20.60 9.75
N ARG A 606 24.99 -21.66 9.43
CA ARG A 606 23.99 -21.63 8.35
C ARG A 606 22.86 -20.65 8.61
N LEU A 607 22.36 -20.57 9.84
CA LEU A 607 21.33 -19.61 10.19
C LEU A 607 21.80 -18.16 9.94
N ILE A 608 23.09 -17.88 10.20
CA ILE A 608 23.69 -16.57 9.96
C ILE A 608 23.91 -16.34 8.47
N ASP A 609 24.57 -17.28 7.79
CA ASP A 609 25.04 -17.10 6.41
C ASP A 609 23.91 -17.20 5.38
N GLU A 610 22.93 -18.09 5.61
CA GLU A 610 21.87 -18.42 4.63
C GLU A 610 20.47 -17.91 5.03
N HIS A 611 20.22 -17.70 6.33
CA HIS A 611 18.90 -17.32 6.85
C HIS A 611 18.83 -15.94 7.49
N LEU A 612 19.88 -15.11 7.36
CA LEU A 612 19.87 -13.72 7.83
C LEU A 612 19.65 -13.58 9.35
N TYR A 613 20.11 -14.51 10.17
CA TYR A 613 20.14 -14.34 11.62
C TYR A 613 21.45 -13.69 12.09
N CYS A 614 21.43 -12.95 13.19
CA CYS A 614 22.65 -12.66 13.95
C CYS A 614 23.00 -13.82 14.90
N SER A 615 24.22 -13.81 15.45
CA SER A 615 24.70 -14.86 16.36
C SER A 615 23.81 -15.05 17.60
N VAL A 616 23.26 -13.96 18.15
CA VAL A 616 22.38 -14.01 19.32
C VAL A 616 21.06 -14.69 18.94
N CYS A 617 20.38 -14.19 17.91
CA CYS A 617 19.08 -14.71 17.49
C CYS A 617 19.15 -16.17 17.01
N ALA A 618 20.23 -16.58 16.33
CA ALA A 618 20.41 -17.98 15.92
C ALA A 618 20.51 -18.93 17.12
N ASN A 619 21.27 -18.56 18.15
CA ASN A 619 21.40 -19.35 19.38
C ASN A 619 20.08 -19.41 20.16
N GLU A 620 19.36 -18.29 20.23
CA GLU A 620 18.04 -18.24 20.88
C GLU A 620 17.01 -19.10 20.15
N LEU A 621 16.99 -19.08 18.81
CA LEU A 621 16.12 -19.92 18.00
C LEU A 621 16.37 -21.40 18.25
N LEU A 622 17.65 -21.83 18.26
CA LEU A 622 18.04 -23.20 18.55
C LEU A 622 17.55 -23.67 19.93
N ARG A 623 17.78 -22.86 20.97
CA ARG A 623 17.30 -23.14 22.33
C ARG A 623 15.78 -23.19 22.39
N TYR A 624 15.11 -22.27 21.71
CA TYR A 624 13.67 -22.19 21.68
C TYR A 624 13.04 -23.43 21.04
N VAL A 625 13.50 -23.80 19.83
CA VAL A 625 13.02 -24.99 19.12
C VAL A 625 13.36 -26.27 19.88
N GLY A 626 14.54 -26.35 20.48
CA GLY A 626 14.88 -27.46 21.39
C GLY A 626 13.87 -27.61 22.52
N SER A 627 13.46 -26.51 23.16
CA SER A 627 12.42 -26.54 24.19
C SER A 627 11.04 -26.96 23.64
N LEU A 628 10.70 -26.60 22.41
CA LEU A 628 9.43 -26.95 21.76
C LEU A 628 9.35 -28.43 21.35
N LEU A 629 10.49 -29.08 21.07
CA LEU A 629 10.56 -30.50 20.73
C LEU A 629 10.66 -31.42 21.96
N ASN A 630 11.01 -30.83 23.11
CA ASN A 630 11.05 -31.51 24.40
C ASN A 630 9.71 -31.50 25.15
N ARG A 631 8.77 -30.63 24.73
CA ARG A 631 7.37 -30.63 25.15
C ARG A 631 6.57 -31.57 24.27
#